data_AF-A0A5C5W6L2-F1
#
_entry.id   AF-A0A5C5W6L2-F1
#
_cell.length_a   1.000
_cell.length_b   1.000
_cell.length_c   1.000
_cell.angle_alpha   90.00
_cell.angle_beta   90.00
_cell.angle_gamma   90.00
#
_symmetry.space_group_name_H-M   'P 1'
#
loop_
_entity.id
_entity.type
_entity.pdbx_description
1 polymer ?
#
loop_
_entity_poly.entity_id
_entity_poly.type
_entity_poly.pdbx_seq_one_letter_code
_entity_poly.pdbx_strand_id
1 'polypeptide(L)'
;MTGPSRAVNSARAAPNLDSVCFHAQQCAEKYLKACLHDAAVYFDKTHNLVKLLDQLVALEPDWAHLRPELQDLTTHAVEVRYPGVFADRAMAKGAVATCNKVRELVRARLKLEPDSVGRTRKRKVAKSMQRRTKKR
;
A
#
# COMPACT_ATOMS: atom_id res chain seq x y z
N MET A 1 18.46 18.21 -35.68
CA MET A 1 18.35 18.42 -34.22
C MET A 1 17.33 17.43 -33.67
N THR A 2 17.76 16.19 -33.45
CA THR A 2 16.93 15.07 -32.99
C THR A 2 16.94 15.05 -31.45
N GLY A 3 15.79 15.31 -30.83
CA GLY A 3 15.63 15.21 -29.37
C GLY A 3 15.89 13.79 -28.86
N PRO A 4 16.29 13.62 -27.58
CA PRO A 4 16.60 12.30 -27.06
C PRO A 4 15.32 11.46 -27.02
N SER A 5 15.40 10.38 -27.79
CA SER A 5 14.44 9.30 -27.92
C SER A 5 14.08 8.73 -26.55
N ARG A 6 12.77 8.64 -26.25
CA ARG A 6 12.23 7.94 -25.08
C ARG A 6 12.67 6.47 -25.15
N ALA A 7 13.69 6.11 -24.39
CA ALA A 7 14.09 4.72 -24.23
C ALA A 7 13.04 3.98 -23.39
N VAL A 8 12.35 3.10 -24.07
CA VAL A 8 11.42 2.09 -23.57
C VAL A 8 12.12 1.13 -22.59
N ASN A 9 11.45 0.92 -21.46
CA ASN A 9 11.28 -0.34 -20.75
C ASN A 9 12.47 -1.33 -20.73
N SER A 10 13.29 -1.28 -19.67
CA SER A 10 14.11 -2.43 -19.26
C SER A 10 13.57 -3.00 -17.94
N ALA A 11 12.64 -3.94 -18.04
CA ALA A 11 12.05 -4.66 -16.92
C ALA A 11 12.96 -5.79 -16.36
N ARG A 12 14.29 -5.72 -16.56
CA ARG A 12 15.28 -6.67 -16.04
C ARG A 12 16.63 -5.99 -15.76
N ALA A 13 16.66 -5.06 -14.81
CA ALA A 13 17.90 -4.60 -14.17
C ALA A 13 17.56 -3.83 -12.89
N ALA A 14 17.89 -4.40 -11.72
CA ALA A 14 17.67 -3.86 -10.37
C ALA A 14 16.19 -3.73 -9.90
N PRO A 15 15.91 -4.01 -8.62
CA PRO A 15 14.59 -3.73 -8.05
C PRO A 15 14.31 -2.22 -8.10
N ASN A 16 13.14 -1.83 -8.60
CA ASN A 16 12.69 -0.43 -8.60
C ASN A 16 12.21 -0.06 -7.18
N LEU A 17 13.18 0.26 -6.32
CA LEU A 17 12.97 0.58 -4.91
C LEU A 17 12.13 1.86 -4.74
N ASP A 18 12.30 2.80 -5.66
CA ASP A 18 11.51 4.02 -5.77
C ASP A 18 10.00 3.73 -5.88
N SER A 19 9.65 2.79 -6.77
CA SER A 19 8.26 2.33 -6.93
C SER A 19 7.74 1.60 -5.70
N VAL A 20 8.60 0.87 -4.98
CA VAL A 20 8.22 0.22 -3.71
C VAL A 20 7.86 1.25 -2.66
N CYS A 21 8.72 2.26 -2.45
CA CYS A 21 8.45 3.36 -1.51
C CYS A 21 7.17 4.12 -1.88
N PHE A 22 6.99 4.44 -3.17
CA PHE A 22 5.80 5.13 -3.66
C PHE A 22 4.51 4.34 -3.42
N HIS A 23 4.51 3.05 -3.76
CA HIS A 23 3.33 2.21 -3.54
C HIS A 23 3.05 1.96 -2.06
N ALA A 24 4.08 1.82 -1.22
CA ALA A 24 3.92 1.70 0.22
C ALA A 24 3.27 2.95 0.83
N GLN A 25 3.73 4.15 0.44
CA GLN A 25 3.11 5.41 0.88
C GLN A 25 1.64 5.50 0.43
N GLN A 26 1.36 5.24 -0.85
CA GLN A 26 0.00 5.30 -1.39
C GLN A 26 -0.94 4.25 -0.75
N CYS A 27 -0.40 3.11 -0.34
CA CYS A 27 -1.15 2.08 0.35
C CYS A 27 -1.49 2.51 1.79
N ALA A 28 -0.51 3.01 2.54
CA ALA A 28 -0.71 3.57 3.88
C ALA A 28 -1.73 4.73 3.84
N GLU A 29 -1.61 5.64 2.87
CA GLU A 29 -2.55 6.76 2.67
C GLU A 29 -4.01 6.28 2.55
N LYS A 30 -4.25 5.26 1.74
CA LYS A 30 -5.60 4.71 1.53
C LYS A 30 -6.16 4.06 2.79
N TYR A 31 -5.33 3.38 3.57
CA TYR A 31 -5.76 2.78 4.83
C TYR A 31 -6.15 3.85 5.86
N LEU A 32 -5.33 4.90 6.03
CA LEU A 32 -5.67 6.00 6.93
C LEU A 32 -6.96 6.71 6.49
N LYS A 33 -7.12 6.97 5.19
CA LYS A 33 -8.35 7.55 4.62
C LYS A 33 -9.56 6.65 4.79
N ALA A 34 -9.39 5.32 4.73
CA ALA A 34 -10.48 4.39 4.99
C ALA A 34 -11.00 4.49 6.44
N CYS A 35 -10.10 4.64 7.43
CA CYS A 35 -10.50 4.87 8.82
C CYS A 35 -11.22 6.21 9.00
N LEU A 36 -10.72 7.28 8.39
CA LEU A 36 -11.38 8.59 8.44
C LEU A 36 -12.77 8.53 7.80
N HIS A 37 -12.90 7.84 6.67
CA HIS A 37 -14.18 7.65 6.00
C HIS A 37 -15.16 6.80 6.83
N ASP A 38 -14.70 5.71 7.44
CA ASP A 38 -15.51 4.88 8.34
C ASP A 38 -16.03 5.67 9.55
N ALA A 39 -15.21 6.58 10.08
CA ALA A 39 -15.57 7.49 11.15
C ALA A 39 -16.37 8.74 10.68
N ALA A 40 -16.74 8.82 9.40
CA ALA A 40 -17.42 9.97 8.79
C ALA A 40 -16.68 11.31 8.97
N VAL A 41 -15.34 11.28 9.09
CA VAL A 41 -14.49 12.46 9.18
C VAL A 41 -14.06 12.89 7.78
N TYR A 42 -14.34 14.15 7.45
CA TYR A 42 -13.87 14.74 6.20
C TYR A 42 -12.35 14.95 6.20
N PHE A 43 -11.71 14.62 5.09
CA PHE A 43 -10.27 14.82 4.88
C PHE A 43 -10.00 15.49 3.53
N ASP A 44 -8.98 16.35 3.49
CA ASP A 44 -8.57 17.03 2.27
C ASP A 44 -7.81 16.10 1.31
N LYS A 45 -7.68 16.53 0.05
CA LYS A 45 -6.81 15.91 -0.95
C LYS A 45 -5.34 16.20 -0.62
N THR A 46 -4.83 15.53 0.42
CA THR A 46 -3.44 15.59 0.87
C THR A 46 -2.77 14.22 0.71
N HIS A 47 -1.47 14.27 0.40
CA HIS A 47 -0.55 13.12 0.42
C HIS A 47 0.31 13.08 1.69
N ASN A 48 0.17 14.08 2.56
CA ASN A 48 0.88 14.13 3.83
C ASN A 48 0.19 13.18 4.83
N LEU A 49 0.87 12.07 5.15
CA LEU A 49 0.33 11.04 6.04
C LEU A 49 0.22 11.53 7.48
N VAL A 50 1.09 12.44 7.91
CA VAL A 50 1.05 13.04 9.26
C VAL A 50 -0.22 13.86 9.45
N LYS A 51 -0.65 14.63 8.44
CA LYS A 51 -1.91 15.38 8.49
C LYS A 51 -3.13 14.46 8.63
N LEU A 52 -3.11 13.29 7.98
CA LEU A 52 -4.17 12.29 8.12
C LEU A 52 -4.12 11.65 9.52
N LEU A 53 -2.92 11.39 10.04
CA LEU A 53 -2.74 10.88 11.39
C LEU A 53 -3.26 11.87 12.44
N ASP A 54 -3.01 13.17 12.29
CA ASP A 54 -3.50 14.20 13.23
C ASP A 54 -5.02 14.13 13.42
N GLN A 55 -5.76 13.90 12.34
CA GLN A 55 -7.21 13.72 12.39
C GLN A 55 -7.60 12.40 13.05
N LEU A 56 -6.84 11.32 12.80
CA LEU A 56 -7.08 10.01 13.39
C LEU A 56 -6.74 9.95 14.89
N VAL A 57 -5.74 10.71 15.36
CA VAL A 57 -5.36 10.74 16.78
C VAL A 57 -6.49 11.27 17.66
N ALA A 58 -7.40 12.09 17.11
CA ALA A 58 -8.60 12.51 17.83
C ALA A 58 -9.58 11.35 18.09
N LEU A 59 -9.53 10.28 17.28
CA LEU A 59 -10.36 9.09 17.41
C LEU A 59 -9.62 7.94 18.10
N GLU A 60 -8.33 7.78 17.79
CA GLU A 60 -7.43 6.73 18.25
C GLU A 60 -6.13 7.35 18.77
N PRO A 61 -6.11 7.88 20.01
CA PRO A 61 -4.94 8.56 20.57
C PRO A 61 -3.67 7.70 20.57
N ASP A 62 -3.85 6.39 20.73
CA ASP A 62 -2.76 5.41 20.72
C ASP A 62 -1.98 5.43 19.41
N TRP A 63 -2.56 5.86 18.29
CA TRP A 63 -1.88 5.86 16.99
C TRP A 63 -0.85 6.99 16.84
N ALA A 64 -0.77 7.92 17.80
CA ALA A 64 0.20 9.02 17.78
C ALA A 64 1.66 8.54 17.64
N HIS A 65 1.98 7.34 18.13
CA HIS A 65 3.30 6.74 18.02
C HIS A 65 3.73 6.44 16.57
N LEU A 66 2.81 6.41 15.61
CA LEU A 66 3.10 6.20 14.18
C LEU A 66 3.68 7.45 13.50
N ARG A 67 3.61 8.62 14.14
CA ARG A 67 4.03 9.90 13.55
C ARG A 67 5.43 9.87 12.93
N PRO A 68 6.51 9.43 13.61
CA PRO A 68 7.84 9.42 13.00
C PRO A 68 7.89 8.56 11.74
N GLU A 69 7.33 7.35 11.80
CA GLU A 69 7.33 6.41 10.67
C GLU A 69 6.53 6.96 9.47
N LEU A 70 5.39 7.61 9.72
CA LEU A 70 4.58 8.23 8.66
C LEU A 70 5.21 9.49 8.07
N GLN A 71 5.97 10.24 8.88
CA GLN A 71 6.74 11.38 8.42
C GLN A 71 7.84 10.91 7.46
N ASP A 72 8.60 9.89 7.83
CA ASP A 72 9.65 9.30 7.00
C ASP A 72 9.08 8.76 5.68
N LEU A 73 7.96 8.03 5.75
CA LEU A 73 7.27 7.50 4.58
C LEU A 73 6.75 8.61 3.64
N THR A 74 6.31 9.74 4.21
CA THR A 74 5.89 10.92 3.43
C THR A 74 7.08 11.57 2.73
N THR A 75 8.19 11.77 3.43
CA THR A 75 9.42 12.36 2.91
C THR A 75 9.99 11.52 1.77
N HIS A 76 10.12 10.21 1.97
CA HIS A 76 10.69 9.30 0.98
C HIS A 76 9.85 9.19 -0.30
N ALA A 77 8.52 9.31 -0.22
CA ALA A 77 7.67 9.27 -1.41
C ALA A 77 7.78 10.55 -2.29
N VAL A 78 8.28 11.65 -1.72
CA VAL A 78 8.46 12.95 -2.39
C VAL A 78 9.89 13.10 -2.92
N GLU A 79 10.90 12.73 -2.12
CA GLU A 79 12.33 12.93 -2.45
C GLU A 79 12.82 12.06 -3.60
N VAL A 80 12.18 10.90 -3.82
CA VAL A 80 12.43 9.98 -4.94
C VAL A 80 12.19 10.61 -6.34
N ARG A 81 11.61 11.81 -6.39
CA ARG A 81 11.27 12.50 -7.66
C ARG A 81 12.36 13.45 -8.17
N TYR A 82 13.46 13.63 -7.45
CA TYR A 82 14.56 14.46 -7.93
C TYR A 82 15.65 13.60 -8.60
N PRO A 83 16.10 13.96 -9.83
CA PRO A 83 17.18 13.24 -10.48
C PRO A 83 18.45 13.32 -9.61
N GLY A 84 18.88 12.17 -9.10
CA GLY A 84 20.08 12.04 -8.26
C GLY A 84 19.85 11.45 -6.86
N VAL A 85 18.60 11.35 -6.39
CA VAL A 85 18.24 10.71 -5.11
C VAL A 85 17.47 9.43 -5.41
N PHE A 86 18.07 8.28 -5.12
CA PHE A 86 17.45 6.96 -5.30
C PHE A 86 17.13 6.35 -3.94
N ALA A 87 15.97 5.70 -3.81
CA ALA A 87 15.66 4.93 -2.62
C ALA A 87 16.63 3.75 -2.48
N ASP A 88 17.21 3.59 -1.30
CA ASP A 88 18.00 2.41 -0.98
C ASP A 88 17.10 1.24 -0.51
N ARG A 89 17.71 0.06 -0.30
CA ARG A 89 16.97 -1.12 0.16
C ARG A 89 16.44 -0.98 1.58
N ALA A 90 17.11 -0.21 2.44
CA ALA A 90 16.70 0.00 3.81
C ALA A 90 15.45 0.88 3.86
N MET A 91 15.41 1.96 3.08
CA MET A 91 14.26 2.83 2.88
C MET A 91 13.06 2.04 2.34
N ALA A 92 13.26 1.23 1.30
CA ALA A 92 12.19 0.40 0.75
C ALA A 92 11.64 -0.63 1.75
N LYS A 93 12.52 -1.26 2.54
CA LYS A 93 12.10 -2.18 3.61
C LYS A 93 11.33 -1.45 4.72
N GLY A 94 11.83 -0.30 5.16
CA GLY A 94 11.19 0.56 6.16
C GLY A 94 9.80 0.98 5.69
N ALA A 95 9.69 1.46 4.46
CA ALA A 95 8.42 1.88 3.86
C ALA A 95 7.38 0.74 3.85
N VAL A 96 7.79 -0.47 3.45
CA VAL A 96 6.91 -1.65 3.47
C VAL A 96 6.53 -2.04 4.90
N ALA A 97 7.47 -2.00 5.84
CA ALA A 97 7.21 -2.32 7.24
C ALA A 97 6.19 -1.35 7.87
N THR A 98 6.38 -0.04 7.69
CA THR A 98 5.43 0.98 8.14
C THR A 98 4.06 0.80 7.47
N CYS A 99 4.03 0.54 6.16
CA CYS A 99 2.77 0.25 5.46
C CYS A 99 2.05 -0.97 6.04
N ASN A 100 2.77 -2.03 6.37
CA ASN A 100 2.18 -3.24 6.98
C ASN A 100 1.65 -2.96 8.38
N LYS A 101 2.38 -2.19 9.19
CA LYS A 101 1.94 -1.78 10.53
C LYS A 101 0.64 -0.97 10.47
N VAL A 102 0.57 0.04 9.59
CA VAL A 102 -0.64 0.84 9.36
C VAL A 102 -1.81 -0.06 8.94
N ARG A 103 -1.54 -0.97 8.00
CA ARG A 103 -2.53 -1.92 7.50
C ARG A 103 -3.08 -2.81 8.62
N GLU A 104 -2.23 -3.37 9.47
CA GLU A 104 -2.65 -4.24 10.58
C GLU A 104 -3.55 -3.48 11.56
N LEU A 105 -3.13 -2.28 11.98
CA LEU A 105 -3.90 -1.41 12.87
C LEU A 105 -5.27 -1.05 12.28
N VAL A 106 -5.30 -0.61 11.02
CA VAL A 106 -6.53 -0.24 10.33
C VAL A 106 -7.48 -1.43 10.19
N ARG A 107 -6.96 -2.62 9.82
CA ARG A 107 -7.80 -3.82 9.69
C ARG A 107 -8.35 -4.28 11.04
N ALA A 108 -7.55 -4.22 12.10
CA ALA A 108 -8.01 -4.52 13.45
C ALA A 108 -9.14 -3.55 13.86
N ARG A 109 -8.94 -2.24 13.60
CA ARG A 109 -9.94 -1.22 13.91
C ARG A 109 -11.24 -1.38 13.13
N LEU A 110 -11.16 -1.80 11.87
CA LEU A 110 -12.31 -2.08 11.00
C LEU A 110 -12.87 -3.50 11.19
N LYS A 111 -12.36 -4.27 12.16
CA LYS A 111 -12.77 -5.66 12.44
C LYS A 111 -12.76 -6.56 11.18
N LEU A 112 -11.76 -6.35 10.33
CA LEU A 112 -11.56 -7.16 9.13
C LEU A 112 -10.73 -8.39 9.46
N GLU A 113 -11.13 -9.54 8.92
CA GLU A 113 -10.39 -10.80 9.06
C GLU A 113 -8.90 -10.62 8.71
N PRO A 114 -7.97 -11.25 9.43
CA PRO A 114 -6.55 -11.20 9.09
C PRO A 114 -6.36 -11.73 7.66
N ASP A 115 -5.47 -11.09 6.92
CA ASP A 115 -5.22 -11.54 5.55
C ASP A 115 -4.62 -12.94 5.57
N SER A 116 -5.18 -13.83 4.76
CA SER A 116 -4.67 -15.18 4.58
C SER A 116 -3.45 -15.09 3.66
N VAL A 117 -2.32 -14.62 4.21
CA VAL A 117 -1.03 -14.55 3.52
C VAL A 117 -0.66 -15.96 3.09
N GLY A 118 -0.94 -16.30 1.83
CA GLY A 118 -0.74 -17.64 1.29
C GLY A 118 -1.81 -18.17 0.33
N ARG A 119 -2.69 -17.34 -0.24
CA ARG A 119 -3.62 -17.83 -1.29
C ARG A 119 -2.88 -18.00 -2.63
N THR A 120 -2.05 -19.04 -2.72
CA THR A 120 -1.75 -19.70 -4.01
C THR A 120 -3.10 -20.03 -4.62
N ARG A 121 -3.49 -19.32 -5.70
CA ARG A 121 -4.72 -19.60 -6.43
C ARG A 121 -4.61 -21.00 -7.06
N LYS A 122 -4.88 -22.07 -6.31
CA LYS A 122 -5.26 -23.35 -6.92
C LYS A 122 -6.62 -23.11 -7.56
N ARG A 123 -6.65 -22.80 -8.86
CA ARG A 123 -7.85 -22.93 -9.70
C ARG A 123 -8.37 -24.36 -9.52
N LYS A 124 -9.39 -24.56 -8.69
CA LYS A 124 -10.21 -25.77 -8.79
C LYS A 124 -10.93 -25.69 -10.13
N VAL A 125 -10.41 -26.39 -11.14
CA VAL A 125 -11.19 -26.69 -12.34
C VAL A 125 -12.30 -27.63 -11.88
N ALA A 126 -13.52 -27.12 -11.79
CA ALA A 126 -14.69 -27.93 -11.54
C ALA A 126 -14.87 -28.88 -12.74
N LYS A 127 -14.60 -30.17 -12.53
CA LYS A 127 -14.94 -31.23 -13.49
C LYS A 127 -16.45 -31.42 -13.40
N SER A 128 -17.19 -30.81 -14.33
CA SER A 128 -18.64 -30.93 -14.40
C SER A 128 -19.03 -32.38 -14.66
N MET A 129 -19.75 -32.94 -13.70
CA MET A 129 -20.36 -34.26 -13.73
C MET A 129 -21.41 -34.32 -14.85
N GLN A 130 -21.11 -35.01 -15.94
CA GLN A 130 -22.11 -35.34 -16.96
C GLN A 130 -23.03 -36.42 -16.38
N ARG A 131 -24.18 -35.97 -15.87
CA ARG A 131 -25.36 -36.80 -15.71
C ARG A 131 -25.83 -37.19 -17.11
N ARG A 132 -25.57 -38.43 -17.53
CA ARG A 132 -26.36 -39.07 -18.59
C ARG A 132 -27.27 -40.12 -17.96
N THR A 133 -28.51 -39.69 -17.80
CA THR A 133 -29.69 -40.51 -17.71
C THR A 133 -29.68 -41.56 -18.82
N LYS A 134 -29.82 -42.84 -18.48
CA LYS A 134 -30.40 -43.81 -19.40
C LYS A 134 -31.57 -44.49 -18.71
N LYS A 135 -32.73 -44.15 -19.28
CA LYS A 135 -34.09 -44.59 -19.02
C LYS A 135 -34.32 -45.81 -19.93
N ARG A 136 -35.00 -46.83 -19.37
CA ARG A 136 -35.45 -48.10 -19.98
C ARG A 136 -34.39 -49.19 -20.12
#